data_AF-A0A164J136-F1
#
_entry.id   AF-A0A164J136-F1
#
_cell.length_a   1.000
_cell.length_b   1.000
_cell.length_c   1.000
_cell.angle_alpha   90.00
_cell.angle_beta   90.00
_cell.angle_gamma   90.00
#
_symmetry.space_group_name_H-M   'P 1'
#
loop_
_entity.id
_entity.type
_entity.pdbx_description
1 polymer ?
#
loop_
_entity_poly.entity_id
_entity_poly.type
_entity_poly.pdbx_seq_one_letter_code
_entity_poly.pdbx_strand_id
1 'polypeptide(L)'
;CRDFDIKNCTLLEGLVDSSRTCHIKSEVSDSFWKELELMNTNSRLPADEYFHKRVLDISTGIHDLGPINWELALCLLLAWVCVFFVLLRGIKSFGKAVYFTALFPYLILTILLIRSATLPGFVDGIMFYLTPQWSKLTEASVWGDAAMQIFFSLSPCWGGLITLASYNRFHNNCFRDAVIVATGNVFTAFFAGFVIFGIIGFMAFELGTTVDKVATQGAGLAFAVYPEAVARLPIAPLWSILFFVMLLTLGLGTQFTVLETVVTTIVDLWPHKLRGKNHKWVLLASATVMFLLGLIMCTNGGMYVLQLIDTYAATFSALIIGMAEVCVIAWHYGIDRFLDDIKLMLGHDAPPRWYWRFVWKFFTPVIIVVSYLGFSK
;
A
#
# COMPACT_ATOMS: atom_id res chain seq x y z
N CYS A 1 36.78 -4.84 -31.35
CA CYS A 1 35.85 -4.62 -30.22
C CYS A 1 35.23 -3.25 -30.40
N ARG A 2 33.93 -3.17 -30.69
CA ARG A 2 33.19 -1.89 -30.69
C ARG A 2 32.62 -1.73 -29.29
N ASP A 3 32.91 -0.61 -28.63
CA ASP A 3 32.16 -0.20 -27.44
C ASP A 3 30.72 0.06 -27.88
N PHE A 4 29.87 -0.94 -27.73
CA PHE A 4 28.45 -0.79 -27.96
C PHE A 4 27.83 -0.19 -26.71
N ASP A 5 27.15 0.95 -26.87
CA ASP A 5 26.20 1.45 -25.90
C ASP A 5 25.19 0.33 -25.57
N ILE A 6 24.91 0.09 -24.29
CA ILE A 6 24.14 -1.06 -23.78
C ILE A 6 22.80 -1.21 -24.55
N LYS A 7 22.22 -0.08 -24.97
CA LYS A 7 21.00 0.02 -25.79
C LYS A 7 21.06 -0.72 -27.12
N ASN A 8 22.19 -0.70 -27.82
CA ASN A 8 22.34 -1.40 -29.10
C ASN A 8 22.48 -2.91 -28.91
N CYS A 9 22.94 -3.36 -27.73
CA CYS A 9 23.11 -4.77 -27.44
C CYS A 9 21.77 -5.49 -27.30
N THR A 10 20.86 -4.94 -26.48
CA THR A 10 19.52 -5.52 -26.27
C THR A 10 18.65 -5.44 -27.53
N LEU A 11 18.83 -4.41 -28.37
CA LEU A 11 18.17 -4.31 -29.68
C LEU A 11 18.58 -5.41 -30.67
N LEU A 12 19.77 -5.99 -30.49
CA LEU A 12 20.31 -7.08 -31.32
C LEU A 12 20.19 -8.45 -30.65
N GLU A 13 19.34 -8.58 -29.62
CA GLU A 13 19.21 -9.79 -28.79
C GLU A 13 20.54 -10.26 -28.17
N GLY A 14 21.48 -9.33 -27.95
CA GLY A 14 22.77 -9.58 -27.30
C GLY A 14 22.68 -9.55 -25.78
N LEU A 15 23.63 -10.23 -25.13
CA LEU A 15 23.81 -10.24 -23.68
C LEU A 15 25.13 -9.53 -23.35
N VAL A 16 25.15 -8.80 -22.22
CA VAL A 16 26.30 -8.01 -21.79
C VAL A 16 27.07 -8.75 -20.69
N ASP A 17 28.38 -8.85 -20.82
CA ASP A 17 29.26 -9.41 -19.78
C ASP A 17 29.52 -8.39 -18.64
N SER A 18 30.01 -8.88 -17.50
CA SER A 18 30.52 -8.12 -16.34
C SER A 18 31.48 -6.97 -16.69
N SER A 19 32.20 -7.08 -17.80
CA SER A 19 33.10 -6.06 -18.36
C SER A 19 32.42 -5.00 -19.24
N ARG A 20 31.07 -5.02 -19.33
CA ARG A 20 30.21 -4.18 -20.19
C ARG A 20 30.37 -4.39 -21.69
N THR A 21 30.97 -5.49 -22.12
CA THR A 21 31.00 -5.87 -23.54
C THR A 21 29.72 -6.59 -23.95
N CYS A 22 29.14 -6.15 -25.07
CA CYS A 22 28.02 -6.81 -25.70
C CYS A 22 28.48 -8.05 -26.48
N HIS A 23 27.81 -9.18 -26.26
CA HIS A 23 27.99 -10.42 -27.00
C HIS A 23 26.67 -10.78 -27.71
N ILE A 24 26.74 -11.14 -28.98
CA ILE A 24 25.58 -11.60 -29.76
C ILE A 24 25.67 -13.11 -29.88
N LYS A 25 24.54 -13.83 -29.78
CA LYS A 25 24.51 -15.30 -29.81
C LYS A 25 25.24 -15.93 -31.01
N SER A 26 25.22 -15.24 -32.16
CA SER A 26 25.90 -15.69 -33.38
C SER A 26 27.42 -15.50 -33.37
N GLU A 27 27.96 -14.71 -32.45
CA GLU A 27 29.39 -14.32 -32.39
C GLU A 27 30.18 -15.05 -31.30
N VAL A 28 29.51 -15.81 -30.43
CA VAL A 28 30.12 -16.53 -29.30
C VAL A 28 29.76 -18.01 -29.31
N SER A 29 30.57 -18.84 -28.64
CA SER A 29 30.32 -20.26 -28.52
C SER A 29 29.07 -20.54 -27.67
N ASP A 30 28.35 -21.62 -27.98
CA ASP A 30 27.14 -22.04 -27.25
C ASP A 30 27.39 -22.24 -25.74
N SER A 31 28.60 -22.66 -25.35
CA SER A 31 28.97 -22.82 -23.94
C SER A 31 29.11 -21.47 -23.23
N PHE A 32 29.77 -20.50 -23.86
CA PHE A 32 29.94 -19.16 -23.33
C PHE A 32 28.60 -18.41 -23.29
N TRP A 33 27.75 -18.59 -24.30
CA TRP A 33 26.40 -18.02 -24.32
C TRP A 33 25.55 -18.52 -23.15
N LYS A 34 25.58 -19.83 -22.85
CA LYS A 34 24.90 -20.40 -21.68
C LYS A 34 25.45 -19.87 -20.36
N GLU A 35 26.75 -19.63 -20.27
CA GLU A 35 27.38 -19.06 -19.08
C GLU A 35 26.97 -17.59 -18.90
N LEU A 36 26.91 -16.83 -19.99
CA LEU A 36 26.40 -15.45 -19.99
C LEU A 36 24.91 -15.38 -19.63
N GLU A 37 24.10 -16.29 -20.19
CA GLU A 37 22.69 -16.45 -19.80
C GLU A 37 22.61 -16.69 -18.30
N LEU A 38 23.33 -17.69 -17.77
CA LEU A 38 23.33 -18.05 -16.35
C LEU A 38 23.79 -16.90 -15.44
N MET A 39 24.83 -16.16 -15.85
CA MET A 39 25.30 -14.99 -15.11
C MET A 39 24.26 -13.87 -15.10
N ASN A 40 23.58 -13.63 -16.22
CA ASN A 40 22.54 -12.62 -16.31
C ASN A 40 21.28 -13.02 -15.55
N THR A 41 20.91 -14.31 -15.51
CA THR A 41 19.79 -14.80 -14.68
C THR A 41 20.09 -14.70 -13.18
N ASN A 42 21.36 -14.82 -12.78
CA ASN A 42 21.78 -14.70 -11.38
C ASN A 42 22.13 -13.27 -10.95
N SER A 43 22.15 -12.33 -11.88
CA SER A 43 22.44 -10.91 -11.59
C SER A 43 21.28 -10.28 -10.82
N ARG A 44 21.60 -9.58 -9.73
CA ARG A 44 20.65 -8.84 -8.91
C ARG A 44 21.01 -7.36 -8.84
N LEU A 45 19.98 -6.52 -8.71
CA LEU A 45 20.17 -5.09 -8.52
C LEU A 45 20.85 -4.84 -7.15
N PRO A 46 21.79 -3.88 -7.06
CA PRO A 46 22.43 -3.53 -5.79
C PRO A 46 21.41 -3.15 -4.70
N ALA A 47 20.33 -2.44 -5.05
CA ALA A 47 19.26 -2.12 -4.11
C ALA A 47 18.50 -3.37 -3.62
N ASP A 48 18.32 -4.38 -4.47
CA ASP A 48 17.67 -5.65 -4.09
C ASP A 48 18.52 -6.42 -3.08
N GLU A 49 19.83 -6.52 -3.34
CA GLU A 49 20.81 -7.12 -2.43
C GLU A 49 20.89 -6.37 -1.10
N TYR A 50 20.92 -5.03 -1.14
CA TYR A 50 20.90 -4.21 0.08
C TYR A 50 19.62 -4.43 0.91
N PHE A 51 18.46 -4.46 0.27
CA PHE A 51 17.20 -4.70 0.97
C PHE A 51 17.16 -6.09 1.62
N HIS A 52 17.49 -7.15 0.87
CA HIS A 52 17.39 -8.51 1.38
C HIS A 52 18.51 -8.88 2.37
N LYS A 53 19.77 -8.51 2.10
CA LYS A 53 20.91 -8.95 2.93
C LYS A 53 21.30 -7.97 4.02
N ARG A 54 21.08 -6.66 3.83
CA ARG A 54 21.48 -5.66 4.83
C ARG A 54 20.32 -5.15 5.68
N VAL A 55 19.21 -4.77 5.05
CA VAL A 55 18.04 -4.23 5.78
C VAL A 55 17.29 -5.35 6.50
N LEU A 56 16.90 -6.39 5.76
CA LEU A 56 16.17 -7.53 6.32
C LEU A 56 17.08 -8.55 7.00
N ASP A 57 18.30 -8.76 6.46
CA ASP A 57 19.16 -9.89 6.81
C ASP A 57 18.38 -11.22 6.69
N ILE A 58 17.72 -11.41 5.54
CA ILE A 58 16.63 -12.36 5.38
C ILE A 58 17.08 -13.81 5.62
N SER A 59 16.28 -14.56 6.38
CA SER A 59 16.54 -15.98 6.65
C SER A 59 16.19 -16.88 5.46
N THR A 60 16.61 -18.14 5.55
CA THR A 60 16.36 -19.16 4.52
C THR A 60 14.87 -19.50 4.35
N GLY A 61 14.05 -19.24 5.38
CA GLY A 61 12.61 -19.47 5.33
C GLY A 61 11.93 -19.26 6.67
N ILE A 62 10.59 -19.38 6.69
CA ILE A 62 9.77 -19.13 7.89
C ILE A 62 10.06 -20.08 9.06
N HIS A 63 10.63 -21.26 8.78
CA HIS A 63 11.00 -22.26 9.80
C HIS A 63 12.19 -21.82 10.65
N ASP A 64 13.00 -20.90 10.13
CA ASP A 64 14.16 -20.33 10.80
C ASP A 64 13.97 -18.81 10.88
N LEU A 65 13.32 -18.35 11.96
CA LEU A 65 13.08 -16.92 12.14
C LEU A 65 14.37 -16.14 12.44
N GLY A 66 15.41 -16.80 12.94
CA GLY A 66 16.65 -16.15 13.36
C GLY A 66 16.47 -15.16 14.53
N PRO A 67 17.51 -14.37 14.84
CA PRO A 67 17.45 -13.35 15.88
C PRO A 67 16.59 -12.15 15.47
N ILE A 68 16.31 -11.26 16.43
CA ILE A 68 15.70 -9.95 16.14
C ILE A 68 16.78 -9.03 15.57
N ASN A 69 16.51 -8.45 14.40
CA ASN A 69 17.31 -7.36 13.86
C ASN A 69 17.04 -6.10 14.68
N TRP A 70 18.03 -5.72 15.49
CA TRP A 70 17.92 -4.62 16.45
C TRP A 70 17.72 -3.25 15.78
N GLU A 71 18.23 -3.06 14.55
CA GLU A 71 18.04 -1.81 13.79
C GLU A 71 16.56 -1.64 13.43
N LEU A 72 15.93 -2.71 12.91
CA LEU A 72 14.50 -2.72 12.60
C LEU A 72 13.64 -2.58 13.87
N ALA A 73 14.02 -3.26 14.96
CA ALA A 73 13.31 -3.15 16.23
C ALA A 73 13.36 -1.73 16.80
N LEU A 74 14.49 -1.03 16.65
CA LEU A 74 14.62 0.38 17.03
C LEU A 74 13.76 1.29 16.15
N CYS A 75 13.74 1.07 14.83
CA CYS A 75 12.85 1.79 13.91
C CYS A 75 11.37 1.58 14.27
N LEU A 76 10.97 0.35 14.59
CA LEU A 76 9.62 0.02 15.05
C LEU A 76 9.29 0.75 16.36
N LEU A 77 10.22 0.76 17.33
CA LEU A 77 10.05 1.48 18.59
C LEU A 77 9.85 2.98 18.35
N LEU A 78 10.68 3.59 17.50
CA LEU A 78 10.58 5.01 17.16
C LEU A 78 9.24 5.34 16.48
N ALA A 79 8.74 4.46 15.60
CA ALA A 79 7.42 4.62 15.00
C ALA A 79 6.30 4.59 16.05
N TRP A 80 6.32 3.64 16.99
CA TRP A 80 5.34 3.57 18.08
C TRP A 80 5.41 4.75 19.04
N VAL A 81 6.62 5.25 19.33
CA VAL A 81 6.81 6.47 20.11
C VAL A 81 6.19 7.68 19.40
N CYS A 82 6.39 7.80 18.08
CA CYS A 82 5.76 8.85 17.27
C CYS A 82 4.22 8.77 17.34
N VAL A 83 3.66 7.58 17.10
CA VAL A 83 2.21 7.33 17.19
C VAL A 83 1.66 7.70 18.56
N PHE A 84 2.33 7.29 19.64
CA PHE A 84 1.94 7.61 21.00
C PHE A 84 1.86 9.12 21.25
N PHE A 85 2.89 9.88 20.85
CA PHE A 85 2.91 11.33 21.05
C PHE A 85 1.86 12.07 20.20
N VAL A 86 1.64 11.63 18.95
CA VAL A 86 0.60 12.21 18.09
C VAL A 86 -0.79 11.99 18.67
N LEU A 87 -1.06 10.80 19.21
CA LEU A 87 -2.36 10.43 19.77
C LEU A 87 -2.52 10.77 21.27
N LEU A 88 -1.51 11.36 21.92
CA LEU A 88 -1.55 11.61 23.37
C LEU A 88 -2.75 12.47 23.82
N ARG A 89 -3.25 13.36 22.96
CA ARG A 89 -4.45 14.17 23.19
C ARG A 89 -5.68 13.68 22.41
N GLY A 90 -5.65 12.42 21.96
CA GLY A 90 -6.63 11.78 21.10
C GLY A 90 -6.87 12.55 19.80
N ILE A 91 -8.12 12.51 19.35
CA ILE A 91 -8.53 13.07 18.06
C ILE A 91 -8.18 14.55 17.81
N LYS A 92 -8.04 15.36 18.87
CA LYS A 92 -7.67 16.78 18.74
C LYS A 92 -6.23 16.97 18.24
N SER A 93 -5.32 16.09 18.63
CA SER A 93 -3.92 16.12 18.16
C SER A 93 -3.78 15.38 16.85
N PHE A 94 -4.46 14.23 16.70
CA PHE A 94 -4.58 13.52 15.43
C PHE A 94 -5.04 14.45 14.29
N GLY A 95 -6.15 15.19 14.48
CA GLY A 95 -6.67 16.08 13.45
C GLY A 95 -5.70 17.20 13.03
N LYS A 96 -4.75 17.58 13.91
CA LYS A 96 -3.67 18.52 13.55
C LYS A 96 -2.56 17.84 12.77
N ALA A 97 -2.17 16.63 13.17
CA ALA A 97 -1.15 15.84 12.48
C ALA A 97 -1.60 15.49 11.05
N VAL A 98 -2.88 15.22 10.84
CA VAL A 98 -3.47 14.90 9.52
C VAL A 98 -3.23 15.99 8.48
N TYR A 99 -3.18 17.27 8.85
CA TYR A 99 -2.84 18.33 7.88
C TYR A 99 -1.46 18.14 7.25
N PHE A 100 -0.49 17.66 8.02
CA PHE A 100 0.81 17.30 7.48
C PHE A 100 0.75 15.93 6.79
N THR A 101 0.25 14.90 7.49
CA THR A 101 0.35 13.52 6.98
C THR A 101 -0.49 13.25 5.75
N ALA A 102 -1.59 13.98 5.54
CA ALA A 102 -2.42 13.86 4.34
C ALA A 102 -1.89 14.71 3.18
N LEU A 103 -1.38 15.92 3.42
CA LEU A 103 -1.00 16.85 2.34
C LEU A 103 0.45 16.65 1.86
N PHE A 104 1.35 16.30 2.77
CA PHE A 104 2.77 16.13 2.44
C PHE A 104 3.01 15.08 1.34
N PRO A 105 2.34 13.91 1.35
CA PRO A 105 2.48 12.95 0.25
C PRO A 105 2.09 13.52 -1.12
N TYR A 106 1.03 14.31 -1.23
CA TYR A 106 0.65 14.93 -2.53
C TYR A 106 1.71 15.92 -3.02
N LEU A 107 2.31 16.70 -2.12
CA LEU A 107 3.43 17.58 -2.47
C LEU A 107 4.57 16.76 -3.08
N ILE A 108 4.98 15.67 -2.41
CA ILE A 108 6.09 14.84 -2.88
C ILE A 108 5.75 14.12 -4.18
N LEU A 109 4.56 13.52 -4.29
CA LEU A 109 4.09 12.89 -5.52
C LEU A 109 4.07 13.89 -6.69
N THR A 110 3.67 15.13 -6.46
CA THR A 110 3.69 16.18 -7.50
C THR A 110 5.12 16.53 -7.94
N ILE A 111 6.04 16.69 -6.98
CA ILE A 111 7.46 16.95 -7.28
C ILE A 111 8.08 15.77 -8.06
N LEU A 112 7.79 14.53 -7.64
CA LEU A 112 8.24 13.32 -8.31
C LEU A 112 7.61 13.17 -9.69
N LEU A 113 6.35 13.55 -9.89
CA LEU A 113 5.72 13.55 -11.22
C LEU A 113 6.44 14.51 -12.16
N ILE A 114 6.61 15.76 -11.75
CA ILE A 114 7.32 16.79 -12.54
C ILE A 114 8.73 16.30 -12.87
N ARG A 115 9.43 15.73 -11.89
CA ARG A 115 10.77 15.18 -12.12
C ARG A 115 10.73 14.04 -13.12
N SER A 116 9.85 13.06 -12.93
CA SER A 116 9.73 11.90 -13.81
C SER A 116 9.39 12.29 -15.25
N ALA A 117 8.54 13.29 -15.45
CA ALA A 117 8.19 13.81 -16.77
C ALA A 117 9.38 14.43 -17.54
N THR A 118 10.44 14.83 -16.83
CA THR A 118 11.69 15.33 -17.45
C THR A 118 12.70 14.23 -17.78
N LEU A 119 12.44 12.98 -17.39
CA LEU A 119 13.35 11.86 -17.58
C LEU A 119 13.05 11.10 -18.87
N PRO A 120 14.08 10.52 -19.52
CA PRO A 120 13.86 9.63 -20.66
C PRO A 120 13.11 8.36 -20.23
N GLY A 121 12.36 7.74 -21.13
CA GLY A 121 11.56 6.53 -20.83
C GLY A 121 10.26 6.79 -20.06
N PHE A 122 9.99 8.03 -19.62
CA PHE A 122 8.72 8.39 -18.96
C PHE A 122 7.49 8.00 -19.78
N VAL A 123 7.50 8.34 -21.08
CA VAL A 123 6.38 8.07 -21.99
C VAL A 123 6.13 6.56 -22.10
N ASP A 124 7.18 5.74 -22.18
CA ASP A 124 7.05 4.28 -22.26
C ASP A 124 6.39 3.71 -21.00
N GLY A 125 6.75 4.26 -19.82
CA GLY A 125 6.10 3.93 -18.55
C GLY A 125 4.61 4.30 -18.51
N ILE A 126 4.26 5.51 -18.95
CA ILE A 126 2.86 5.95 -18.98
C ILE A 126 2.05 5.17 -20.02
N MET A 127 2.64 4.87 -21.19
CA MET A 127 1.99 4.02 -22.18
C MET A 127 1.75 2.62 -21.65
N PHE A 128 2.72 2.03 -20.93
CA PHE A 128 2.52 0.74 -20.27
C PHE A 128 1.37 0.79 -19.25
N TYR A 129 1.26 1.87 -18.48
CA TYR A 129 0.20 2.04 -17.48
C TYR A 129 -1.20 2.18 -18.10
N LEU A 130 -1.33 2.92 -19.20
CA LEU A 130 -2.63 3.30 -19.76
C LEU A 130 -3.11 2.43 -20.92
N THR A 131 -2.23 1.65 -21.55
CA THR A 131 -2.61 0.83 -22.72
C THR A 131 -3.58 -0.27 -22.30
N PRO A 132 -4.85 -0.22 -22.75
CA PRO A 132 -5.85 -1.16 -22.30
C PRO A 132 -5.68 -2.52 -22.97
N GLN A 133 -5.72 -3.59 -22.18
CA GLN A 133 -5.78 -4.97 -22.67
C GLN A 133 -7.20 -5.50 -22.58
N TRP A 134 -8.02 -5.26 -23.60
CA TRP A 134 -9.46 -5.59 -23.58
C TRP A 134 -9.76 -7.08 -23.35
N SER A 135 -8.88 -7.98 -23.79
CA SER A 135 -9.00 -9.42 -23.53
C SER A 135 -9.01 -9.76 -22.05
N LYS A 136 -8.27 -9.00 -21.23
CA LYS A 136 -8.20 -9.19 -19.77
C LYS A 136 -9.52 -8.92 -19.07
N LEU A 137 -10.38 -8.07 -19.61
CA LEU A 137 -11.71 -7.82 -19.01
C LEU A 137 -12.65 -9.03 -19.05
N THR A 138 -12.33 -10.05 -19.86
CA THR A 138 -13.07 -11.32 -19.87
C THR A 138 -12.65 -12.27 -18.74
N GLU A 139 -11.52 -12.00 -18.08
CA GLU A 139 -11.02 -12.80 -16.97
C GLU A 139 -11.73 -12.38 -15.68
N ALA A 140 -12.39 -13.33 -15.01
CA ALA A 140 -13.11 -13.05 -13.76
C ALA A 140 -12.17 -12.60 -12.62
N SER A 141 -10.90 -13.02 -12.64
CA SER A 141 -9.87 -12.60 -11.69
C SER A 141 -9.66 -11.09 -11.69
N VAL A 142 -9.66 -10.44 -12.86
CA VAL A 142 -9.45 -8.98 -12.98
C VAL A 142 -10.54 -8.19 -12.25
N TRP A 143 -11.78 -8.68 -12.26
CA TRP A 143 -12.88 -8.05 -11.53
C TRP A 143 -12.80 -8.33 -10.02
N GLY A 144 -12.34 -9.53 -9.63
CA GLY A 144 -12.04 -9.85 -8.24
C GLY A 144 -10.97 -8.93 -7.66
N ASP A 145 -9.85 -8.77 -8.37
CA ASP A 145 -8.75 -7.89 -8.00
C ASP A 145 -9.21 -6.44 -7.90
N ALA A 146 -10.01 -5.95 -8.85
CA ALA A 146 -10.58 -4.61 -8.82
C ALA A 146 -11.49 -4.38 -7.60
N ALA A 147 -12.34 -5.35 -7.27
CA ALA A 147 -13.22 -5.29 -6.11
C ALA A 147 -12.42 -5.30 -4.79
N MET A 148 -11.38 -6.13 -4.70
CA MET A 148 -10.50 -6.20 -3.53
C MET A 148 -9.66 -4.94 -3.37
N GLN A 149 -9.13 -4.40 -4.46
CA GLN A 149 -8.37 -3.16 -4.47
C GLN A 149 -9.20 -2.02 -3.88
N ILE A 150 -10.44 -1.81 -4.33
CA ILE A 150 -11.27 -0.73 -3.80
C ILE A 150 -11.73 -1.00 -2.36
N PHE A 151 -12.00 -2.26 -2.00
CA PHE A 151 -12.39 -2.65 -0.65
C PHE A 151 -11.29 -2.32 0.37
N PHE A 152 -10.05 -2.76 0.11
CA PHE A 152 -8.94 -2.46 1.02
C PHE A 152 -8.50 -1.00 0.96
N SER A 153 -8.52 -0.38 -0.23
CA SER A 153 -8.14 1.02 -0.38
C SER A 153 -9.06 1.98 0.39
N LEU A 154 -10.37 1.69 0.50
CA LEU A 154 -11.30 2.50 1.30
C LEU A 154 -11.42 2.04 2.75
N SER A 155 -11.05 0.79 3.06
CA SER A 155 -11.09 0.22 4.41
C SER A 155 -12.44 0.36 5.16
N PRO A 156 -13.62 0.06 4.53
CA PRO A 156 -14.92 0.36 5.12
C PRO A 156 -15.31 -0.47 6.36
N CYS A 157 -14.57 -1.54 6.69
CA CYS A 157 -14.92 -2.51 7.74
C CYS A 157 -13.82 -2.69 8.80
N TRP A 158 -12.94 -1.70 8.94
CA TRP A 158 -11.83 -1.70 9.90
C TRP A 158 -12.13 -0.90 11.17
N GLY A 159 -13.37 -0.42 11.34
CA GLY A 159 -13.79 0.44 12.45
C GLY A 159 -13.31 1.89 12.35
N GLY A 160 -12.21 2.17 11.63
CA GLY A 160 -11.65 3.51 11.48
C GLY A 160 -12.65 4.58 11.05
N LEU A 161 -13.42 4.33 9.98
CA LEU A 161 -14.43 5.28 9.51
C LEU A 161 -15.55 5.49 10.54
N ILE A 162 -15.97 4.43 11.24
CA ILE A 162 -16.99 4.49 12.29
C ILE A 162 -16.49 5.34 13.46
N THR A 163 -15.26 5.08 13.91
CA THR A 163 -14.60 5.85 14.96
C THR A 163 -14.48 7.32 14.56
N LEU A 164 -13.99 7.64 13.36
CA LEU A 164 -13.87 9.04 12.94
C LEU A 164 -15.24 9.75 12.83
N ALA A 165 -16.26 9.03 12.34
CA ALA A 165 -17.62 9.56 12.23
C ALA A 165 -18.26 9.83 13.60
N SER A 166 -17.92 9.07 14.65
CA SER A 166 -18.50 9.24 16.00
C SER A 166 -18.12 10.55 16.68
N TYR A 167 -17.03 11.19 16.26
CA TYR A 167 -16.62 12.52 16.73
C TYR A 167 -17.21 13.67 15.91
N ASN A 168 -17.97 13.36 14.85
CA ASN A 168 -18.55 14.37 13.99
C ASN A 168 -19.88 14.90 14.56
N ARG A 169 -20.35 16.04 14.04
CA ARG A 169 -21.64 16.61 14.42
C ARG A 169 -22.76 15.75 13.84
N PHE A 170 -23.84 15.58 14.61
CA PHE A 170 -24.98 14.74 14.21
C PHE A 170 -25.61 15.15 12.87
N HIS A 171 -25.73 16.46 12.60
CA HIS A 171 -26.27 17.00 11.35
C HIS A 171 -25.20 17.34 10.29
N ASN A 172 -24.00 16.77 10.41
CA ASN A 172 -22.99 16.92 9.35
C ASN A 172 -23.42 16.13 8.11
N ASN A 173 -23.16 16.67 6.92
CA ASN A 173 -23.50 15.99 5.66
C ASN A 173 -22.50 14.86 5.36
N CYS A 174 -22.68 13.72 6.05
CA CYS A 174 -21.82 12.54 5.89
C CYS A 174 -21.91 11.94 4.48
N PHE A 175 -23.01 12.14 3.75
CA PHE A 175 -23.16 11.65 2.39
C PHE A 175 -22.18 12.34 1.43
N ARG A 176 -22.11 13.68 1.50
CA ARG A 176 -21.15 14.47 0.73
C ARG A 176 -19.72 14.06 1.06
N ASP A 177 -19.42 13.91 2.34
CA ASP A 177 -18.07 13.53 2.80
C ASP A 177 -17.67 12.15 2.26
N ALA A 178 -18.58 11.17 2.31
CA ALA A 178 -18.32 9.82 1.78
C ALA A 178 -18.02 9.84 0.27
N VAL A 179 -18.75 10.62 -0.52
CA VAL A 179 -18.49 10.77 -1.96
C VAL A 179 -17.15 11.43 -2.22
N ILE A 180 -16.80 12.49 -1.48
CA ILE A 180 -15.50 13.18 -1.62
C ILE A 180 -14.34 12.23 -1.26
N VAL A 181 -14.48 11.47 -0.17
CA VAL A 181 -13.45 10.49 0.25
C VAL A 181 -13.30 9.39 -0.79
N ALA A 182 -14.39 8.81 -1.26
CA ALA A 182 -14.35 7.73 -2.24
C ALA A 182 -13.74 8.17 -3.59
N THR A 183 -14.19 9.31 -4.11
CA THR A 183 -13.66 9.87 -5.36
C THR A 183 -12.21 10.32 -5.20
N GLY A 184 -11.88 11.02 -4.11
CA GLY A 184 -10.52 11.43 -3.78
C GLY A 184 -9.57 10.25 -3.73
N ASN A 185 -9.95 9.15 -3.07
CA ASN A 185 -9.15 7.92 -3.01
C ASN A 185 -8.82 7.38 -4.41
N VAL A 186 -9.81 7.27 -5.29
CA VAL A 186 -9.61 6.77 -6.67
C VAL A 186 -8.71 7.71 -7.47
N PHE A 187 -8.94 9.03 -7.39
CA PHE A 187 -8.09 10.00 -8.08
C PHE A 187 -6.66 9.96 -7.58
N THR A 188 -6.46 9.80 -6.28
CA THR A 188 -5.12 9.70 -5.68
C THR A 188 -4.41 8.43 -6.11
N ALA A 189 -5.09 7.28 -6.15
CA ALA A 189 -4.53 6.03 -6.66
C ALA A 189 -4.13 6.16 -8.13
N PHE A 190 -4.99 6.77 -8.96
CA PHE A 190 -4.69 7.03 -10.37
C PHE A 190 -3.51 7.99 -10.54
N PHE A 191 -3.48 9.09 -9.79
CA PHE A 191 -2.38 10.06 -9.79
C PHE A 191 -1.05 9.43 -9.34
N ALA A 192 -1.07 8.64 -8.27
CA ALA A 192 0.09 7.88 -7.83
C ALA A 192 0.58 6.91 -8.92
N GLY A 193 -0.33 6.29 -9.68
CA GLY A 193 -0.01 5.46 -10.84
C GLY A 193 0.89 6.18 -11.85
N PHE A 194 0.60 7.44 -12.22
CA PHE A 194 1.46 8.22 -13.11
C PHE A 194 2.86 8.45 -12.55
N VAL A 195 2.95 8.80 -11.27
CA VAL A 195 4.25 8.97 -10.60
C VAL A 195 5.03 7.67 -10.63
N ILE A 196 4.33 6.57 -10.34
CA ILE A 196 4.96 5.28 -10.15
C ILE A 196 5.51 4.79 -11.49
N PHE A 197 4.64 4.63 -12.48
CA PHE A 197 5.01 4.17 -13.80
C PHE A 197 5.91 5.14 -14.57
N GLY A 198 5.83 6.45 -14.31
CA GLY A 198 6.78 7.42 -14.86
C GLY A 198 8.23 7.17 -14.42
N ILE A 199 8.45 6.84 -13.14
CA ILE A 199 9.78 6.51 -12.61
C ILE A 199 10.23 5.11 -13.09
N ILE A 200 9.32 4.14 -13.14
CA ILE A 200 9.63 2.80 -13.64
C ILE A 200 10.00 2.83 -15.13
N GLY A 201 9.33 3.67 -15.94
CA GLY A 201 9.69 3.88 -17.35
C GLY A 201 11.12 4.41 -17.53
N PHE A 202 11.53 5.37 -16.69
CA PHE A 202 12.92 5.81 -16.65
C PHE A 202 13.89 4.69 -16.26
N MET A 203 13.54 3.88 -15.26
CA MET A 203 14.38 2.74 -14.86
C MET A 203 14.51 1.70 -15.97
N ALA A 204 13.43 1.39 -16.68
CA ALA A 204 13.44 0.48 -17.83
C ALA A 204 14.38 1.01 -18.94
N PHE A 205 14.32 2.31 -19.23
CA PHE A 205 15.19 2.97 -20.19
C PHE A 205 16.68 2.92 -19.79
N GLU A 206 16.99 3.22 -18.53
CA GLU A 206 18.37 3.16 -18.01
C GLU A 206 18.95 1.75 -18.01
N LEU A 207 18.12 0.74 -17.71
CA LEU A 207 18.52 -0.67 -17.73
C LEU A 207 18.46 -1.31 -19.12
N GLY A 208 18.01 -0.57 -20.15
CA GLY A 208 17.86 -1.09 -21.50
C GLY A 208 16.89 -2.29 -21.58
N THR A 209 15.84 -2.29 -20.76
CA THR A 209 14.86 -3.38 -20.63
C THR A 209 13.42 -2.86 -20.76
N THR A 210 12.44 -3.76 -20.65
CA THR A 210 11.02 -3.42 -20.73
C THR A 210 10.40 -3.16 -19.35
N VAL A 211 9.33 -2.36 -19.31
CA VAL A 211 8.66 -1.92 -18.06
C VAL A 211 8.12 -3.10 -17.24
N ASP A 212 7.63 -4.16 -17.88
CA ASP A 212 7.14 -5.37 -17.22
C ASP A 212 8.23 -6.13 -16.44
N LYS A 213 9.49 -6.07 -16.89
CA LYS A 213 10.61 -6.77 -16.23
C LYS A 213 11.10 -6.03 -14.99
N VAL A 214 10.88 -4.72 -14.90
CA VAL A 214 11.29 -3.89 -13.75
C VAL A 214 10.16 -3.63 -12.76
N ALA A 215 8.90 -3.74 -13.20
CA ALA A 215 7.73 -3.58 -12.35
C ALA A 215 7.49 -4.84 -11.49
N THR A 216 8.30 -4.99 -10.43
CA THR A 216 8.04 -6.00 -9.40
C THR A 216 6.84 -5.62 -8.53
N GLN A 217 6.29 -6.57 -7.78
CA GLN A 217 5.13 -6.35 -6.90
C GLN A 217 5.53 -6.30 -5.42
N GLY A 218 4.67 -5.69 -4.61
CA GLY A 218 4.80 -5.66 -3.15
C GLY A 218 5.98 -4.83 -2.65
N ALA A 219 6.59 -5.26 -1.54
CA ALA A 219 7.67 -4.53 -0.89
C ALA A 219 8.91 -4.35 -1.78
N GLY A 220 9.20 -5.29 -2.68
CA GLY A 220 10.33 -5.20 -3.60
C GLY A 220 10.24 -3.98 -4.53
N LEU A 221 9.02 -3.57 -4.91
CA LEU A 221 8.84 -2.36 -5.70
C LEU A 221 9.32 -1.13 -4.92
N ALA A 222 8.77 -0.93 -3.72
CA ALA A 222 9.04 0.25 -2.90
C ALA A 222 10.45 0.29 -2.31
N PHE A 223 11.05 -0.85 -1.99
CA PHE A 223 12.32 -0.93 -1.26
C PHE A 223 13.53 -1.41 -2.08
N ALA A 224 13.33 -1.90 -3.31
CA ALA A 224 14.43 -2.23 -4.23
C ALA A 224 14.36 -1.40 -5.51
N VAL A 225 13.24 -1.48 -6.25
CA VAL A 225 13.10 -0.83 -7.57
C VAL A 225 13.12 0.71 -7.45
N TYR A 226 12.37 1.26 -6.50
CA TYR A 226 12.35 2.72 -6.26
C TYR A 226 13.70 3.30 -5.85
N PRO A 227 14.37 2.77 -4.81
CA PRO A 227 15.69 3.26 -4.43
C PRO A 227 16.71 3.15 -5.55
N GLU A 228 16.65 2.09 -6.35
CA GLU A 228 17.51 1.92 -7.53
C GLU A 228 17.28 3.02 -8.56
N ALA A 229 16.03 3.33 -8.89
CA ALA A 229 15.69 4.41 -9.82
C ALA A 229 16.13 5.78 -9.28
N VAL A 230 15.89 6.02 -7.99
CA VAL A 230 16.23 7.28 -7.31
C VAL A 230 17.75 7.47 -7.19
N ALA A 231 18.51 6.40 -6.96
CA ALA A 231 19.97 6.44 -6.87
C ALA A 231 20.64 6.93 -8.17
N ARG A 232 19.94 6.79 -9.32
CA ARG A 232 20.41 7.26 -10.63
C ARG A 232 20.05 8.72 -10.93
N LEU A 233 19.24 9.36 -10.08
CA LEU A 233 18.91 10.77 -10.24
C LEU A 233 20.05 11.67 -9.73
N PRO A 234 20.25 12.86 -10.33
CA PRO A 234 21.13 13.86 -9.77
C PRO A 234 20.63 14.26 -8.39
N ILE A 235 21.55 14.43 -7.44
CA ILE A 235 21.22 14.72 -6.03
C ILE A 235 20.38 13.59 -5.41
N ALA A 236 20.73 12.33 -5.69
CA ALA A 236 20.04 11.14 -5.17
C ALA A 236 19.65 11.20 -3.67
N PRO A 237 20.50 11.71 -2.74
CA PRO A 237 20.13 11.78 -1.33
C PRO A 237 18.85 12.59 -1.06
N LEU A 238 18.61 13.67 -1.82
CA LEU A 238 17.41 14.50 -1.67
C LEU A 238 16.15 13.67 -2.00
N TRP A 239 16.16 13.03 -3.16
CA TRP A 239 15.03 12.23 -3.66
C TRP A 239 14.73 11.04 -2.76
N SER A 240 15.77 10.36 -2.26
CA SER A 240 15.61 9.24 -1.34
C SER A 240 14.95 9.68 -0.03
N ILE A 241 15.40 10.80 0.55
CA ILE A 241 14.79 11.36 1.77
C ILE A 241 13.32 11.71 1.52
N LEU A 242 13.01 12.41 0.43
CA LEU A 242 11.62 12.79 0.11
C LEU A 242 10.72 11.57 -0.05
N PHE A 243 11.18 10.55 -0.76
CA PHE A 243 10.43 9.32 -1.01
C PHE A 243 10.18 8.52 0.28
N PHE A 244 11.22 8.26 1.08
CA PHE A 244 11.06 7.46 2.30
C PHE A 244 10.33 8.22 3.41
N VAL A 245 10.49 9.54 3.52
CA VAL A 245 9.67 10.35 4.45
C VAL A 245 8.21 10.35 4.01
N MET A 246 7.93 10.40 2.71
CA MET A 246 6.58 10.24 2.18
C MET A 246 6.00 8.86 2.53
N LEU A 247 6.72 7.77 2.28
CA LEU A 247 6.28 6.41 2.63
C LEU A 247 6.00 6.26 4.13
N LEU A 248 6.89 6.78 4.98
CA LEU A 248 6.70 6.77 6.43
C LEU A 248 5.46 7.57 6.83
N THR A 249 5.25 8.73 6.20
CA THR A 249 4.11 9.61 6.48
C THR A 249 2.77 8.95 6.10
N LEU A 250 2.72 8.27 4.96
CA LEU A 250 1.55 7.49 4.52
C LEU A 250 1.21 6.35 5.50
N GLY A 251 2.23 5.61 5.93
CA GLY A 251 2.07 4.54 6.92
C GLY A 251 1.59 5.07 8.28
N LEU A 252 2.22 6.13 8.79
CA LEU A 252 1.86 6.75 10.05
C LEU A 252 0.43 7.31 10.04
N GLY A 253 0.01 7.97 8.95
CA GLY A 253 -1.34 8.51 8.82
C GLY A 253 -2.43 7.45 9.00
N THR A 254 -2.24 6.28 8.40
CA THR A 254 -3.14 5.13 8.55
C THR A 254 -3.06 4.54 9.96
N GLN A 255 -1.84 4.36 10.48
CA GLN A 255 -1.60 3.80 11.81
C GLN A 255 -2.24 4.61 12.93
N PHE A 256 -2.27 5.94 12.81
CA PHE A 256 -2.93 6.82 13.78
C PHE A 256 -4.43 6.51 13.89
N THR A 257 -5.10 6.30 12.75
CA THR A 257 -6.53 5.99 12.72
C THR A 257 -6.82 4.60 13.31
N VAL A 258 -6.00 3.62 12.95
CA VAL A 258 -6.16 2.23 13.44
C VAL A 258 -5.96 2.17 14.96
N LEU A 259 -4.90 2.80 15.49
CA LEU A 259 -4.68 2.79 16.94
C LEU A 259 -5.77 3.57 17.69
N GLU A 260 -6.20 4.73 17.18
CA GLU A 260 -7.30 5.49 17.79
C GLU A 260 -8.58 4.65 17.82
N THR A 261 -8.86 3.86 16.77
CA THR A 261 -10.01 2.93 16.73
C THR A 261 -9.97 1.93 17.87
N VAL A 262 -8.83 1.28 18.08
CA VAL A 262 -8.63 0.32 19.17
C VAL A 262 -8.81 1.00 20.53
N VAL A 263 -8.16 2.15 20.73
CA VAL A 263 -8.21 2.88 22.00
C VAL A 263 -9.63 3.36 22.31
N THR A 264 -10.31 3.94 21.33
CA THR A 264 -11.70 4.43 21.47
C THR A 264 -12.65 3.28 21.79
N THR A 265 -12.53 2.15 21.10
CA THR A 265 -13.33 0.95 21.37
C THR A 265 -13.18 0.46 22.82
N ILE A 266 -11.94 0.41 23.33
CA ILE A 266 -11.67 -0.01 24.71
C ILE A 266 -12.23 1.01 25.71
N VAL A 267 -12.06 2.31 25.45
CA VAL A 267 -12.54 3.39 26.32
C VAL A 267 -14.07 3.42 26.38
N ASP A 268 -14.74 3.18 25.25
CA ASP A 268 -16.20 3.20 25.15
C ASP A 268 -16.85 1.99 25.84
N LEU A 269 -16.13 0.88 26.04
CA LEU A 269 -16.60 -0.28 26.79
C LEU A 269 -16.69 -0.02 28.31
N TRP A 270 -15.78 0.81 28.86
CA TRP A 270 -15.78 1.20 30.27
C TRP A 270 -15.65 2.72 30.47
N PRO A 271 -16.67 3.49 30.04
CA PRO A 271 -16.58 4.94 29.95
C PRO A 271 -16.38 5.60 31.32
N HIS A 272 -16.97 5.03 32.38
CA HIS A 272 -16.85 5.54 33.74
C HIS A 272 -15.43 5.40 34.33
N LYS A 273 -14.64 4.43 33.86
CA LYS A 273 -13.29 4.15 34.39
C LYS A 273 -12.17 4.66 33.48
N LEU A 274 -12.35 4.61 32.17
CA LEU A 274 -11.26 4.81 31.20
C LEU A 274 -11.29 6.17 30.50
N ARG A 275 -12.43 6.88 30.53
CA ARG A 275 -12.56 8.19 29.89
C ARG A 275 -11.76 9.27 30.63
N GLY A 276 -11.29 10.29 29.91
CA GLY A 276 -10.57 11.42 30.49
C GLY A 276 -9.10 11.09 30.79
N LYS A 277 -8.68 11.20 32.05
CA LYS A 277 -7.25 11.10 32.44
C LYS A 277 -6.64 9.72 32.18
N ASN A 278 -7.46 8.67 32.08
CA ASN A 278 -7.01 7.29 31.89
C ASN A 278 -6.84 6.88 30.42
N HIS A 279 -7.32 7.69 29.47
CA HIS A 279 -7.17 7.44 28.03
C HIS A 279 -5.70 7.27 27.62
N LYS A 280 -4.80 8.11 28.13
CA LYS A 280 -3.35 8.02 27.85
C LYS A 280 -2.71 6.70 28.31
N TRP A 281 -3.24 6.09 29.38
CA TRP A 281 -2.75 4.81 29.88
C TRP A 281 -3.23 3.66 29.01
N VAL A 282 -4.48 3.72 28.51
CA VAL A 282 -4.99 2.78 27.51
C VAL A 282 -4.17 2.88 26.23
N LEU A 283 -3.91 4.09 25.74
CA LEU A 283 -3.07 4.33 24.57
C LEU A 283 -1.65 3.75 24.75
N LEU A 284 -1.02 4.01 25.89
CA LEU A 284 0.32 3.48 26.18
C LEU A 284 0.31 1.95 26.20
N ALA A 285 -0.68 1.34 26.87
CA ALA A 285 -0.82 -0.11 26.95
C ALA A 285 -1.04 -0.73 25.56
N SER A 286 -1.97 -0.19 24.77
CA SER A 286 -2.24 -0.65 23.40
C SER A 286 -1.01 -0.51 22.50
N ALA A 287 -0.32 0.64 22.54
CA ALA A 287 0.92 0.85 21.78
C ALA A 287 2.03 -0.14 22.19
N THR A 288 2.17 -0.40 23.49
CA THR A 288 3.20 -1.32 24.02
C THR A 288 2.90 -2.75 23.61
N VAL A 289 1.64 -3.20 23.72
CA VAL A 289 1.23 -4.54 23.30
C VAL A 289 1.47 -4.73 21.80
N MET A 290 1.07 -3.76 20.97
CA MET A 290 1.25 -3.85 19.52
C MET A 290 2.73 -3.76 19.10
N PHE A 291 3.55 -2.99 19.81
CA PHE A 291 5.01 -3.00 19.64
C PHE A 291 5.60 -4.40 19.91
N LEU A 292 5.24 -5.01 21.04
CA LEU A 292 5.74 -6.34 21.42
C LEU A 292 5.31 -7.42 20.43
N LEU A 293 4.05 -7.37 19.96
CA LEU A 293 3.56 -8.28 18.92
C LEU A 293 4.27 -8.06 17.58
N GLY A 294 4.63 -6.81 17.25
CA GLY A 294 5.35 -6.47 16.03
C GLY A 294 6.81 -6.91 16.01
N LEU A 295 7.44 -7.21 17.16
CA LEU A 295 8.85 -7.62 17.22
C LEU A 295 9.14 -8.90 16.42
N ILE A 296 8.17 -9.81 16.29
CA ILE A 296 8.34 -11.03 15.48
C ILE A 296 8.61 -10.70 14.00
N MET A 297 8.06 -9.59 13.50
CA MET A 297 8.25 -9.11 12.12
C MET A 297 9.60 -8.38 11.94
N CYS A 298 10.32 -8.10 13.03
CA CYS A 298 11.68 -7.56 13.01
C CYS A 298 12.76 -8.65 13.09
N THR A 299 12.39 -9.93 13.02
CA THR A 299 13.37 -11.03 12.93
C THR A 299 13.90 -11.20 11.50
N ASN A 300 14.99 -11.94 11.31
CA ASN A 300 15.53 -12.28 9.99
C ASN A 300 14.47 -12.97 9.09
N GLY A 301 13.58 -13.78 9.68
CA GLY A 301 12.42 -14.37 9.00
C GLY A 301 11.16 -13.50 9.00
N GLY A 302 11.24 -12.27 9.50
CA GLY A 302 10.11 -11.39 9.75
C GLY A 302 9.33 -10.99 8.50
N MET A 303 9.99 -10.90 7.35
CA MET A 303 9.33 -10.62 6.06
C MET A 303 8.35 -11.73 5.66
N TYR A 304 8.67 -13.00 5.94
CA TYR A 304 7.76 -14.12 5.69
C TYR A 304 6.53 -14.05 6.61
N VAL A 305 6.73 -13.70 7.88
CA VAL A 305 5.64 -13.51 8.84
C VAL A 305 4.75 -12.34 8.42
N LEU A 306 5.33 -11.24 7.95
CA LEU A 306 4.61 -10.09 7.42
C LEU A 306 3.72 -10.50 6.24
N GLN A 307 4.28 -11.17 5.24
CA GLN A 307 3.52 -11.62 4.07
C GLN A 307 2.41 -12.61 4.45
N LEU A 308 2.66 -13.50 5.41
CA LEU A 308 1.67 -14.46 5.89
C LEU A 308 0.48 -13.73 6.55
N ILE A 309 0.76 -12.78 7.44
CA ILE A 309 -0.28 -11.99 8.14
C ILE A 309 -1.06 -11.13 7.14
N ASP A 310 -0.37 -10.44 6.24
CA ASP A 310 -0.99 -9.57 5.23
C ASP A 310 -1.92 -10.35 4.29
N THR A 311 -1.42 -11.47 3.76
CA THR A 311 -2.16 -12.30 2.80
C THR A 311 -3.33 -13.04 3.46
N TYR A 312 -3.10 -13.67 4.61
CA TYR A 312 -4.07 -14.62 5.18
C TYR A 312 -4.86 -14.08 6.38
N ALA A 313 -4.27 -13.24 7.23
CA ALA A 313 -4.99 -12.75 8.42
C ALA A 313 -5.82 -11.50 8.10
N ALA A 314 -5.19 -10.46 7.53
CA ALA A 314 -5.84 -9.19 7.26
C ALA A 314 -6.96 -9.32 6.22
N THR A 315 -6.67 -9.98 5.10
CA THR A 315 -7.58 -10.04 3.96
C THR A 315 -8.88 -10.80 4.28
N PHE A 316 -8.76 -12.04 4.76
CA PHE A 316 -9.93 -12.89 5.00
C PHE A 316 -10.80 -12.38 6.16
N SER A 317 -10.18 -11.90 7.24
CA SER A 317 -10.92 -11.40 8.40
C SER A 317 -11.76 -10.17 8.05
N ALA A 318 -11.20 -9.21 7.30
CA ALA A 318 -11.90 -7.99 6.92
C ALA A 318 -13.13 -8.26 6.03
N LEU A 319 -13.04 -9.21 5.09
CA LEU A 319 -14.18 -9.59 4.25
C LEU A 319 -15.31 -10.25 5.06
N ILE A 320 -14.96 -11.14 6.00
CA ILE A 320 -15.95 -11.79 6.88
C ILE A 320 -16.64 -10.75 7.77
N ILE A 321 -15.87 -9.83 8.35
CA ILE A 321 -16.40 -8.73 9.17
C ILE A 321 -17.33 -7.85 8.31
N GLY A 322 -16.91 -7.47 7.10
CA GLY A 322 -17.73 -6.66 6.21
C GLY A 322 -19.03 -7.35 5.80
N MET A 323 -19.01 -8.65 5.54
CA MET A 323 -20.23 -9.42 5.29
C MET A 323 -21.15 -9.41 6.52
N ALA A 324 -20.60 -9.63 7.71
CA ALA A 324 -21.36 -9.62 8.95
C ALA A 324 -22.00 -8.24 9.23
N GLU A 325 -21.24 -7.15 9.06
CA GLU A 325 -21.73 -5.78 9.23
C GLU A 325 -22.89 -5.47 8.29
N VAL A 326 -22.74 -5.78 6.99
CA VAL A 326 -23.80 -5.56 6.01
C VAL A 326 -25.02 -6.44 6.32
N CYS A 327 -24.81 -7.70 6.72
CA CYS A 327 -25.90 -8.59 7.12
C CYS A 327 -26.70 -8.04 8.31
N VAL A 328 -26.01 -7.57 9.34
CA VAL A 328 -26.62 -6.98 10.54
C VAL A 328 -27.40 -5.71 10.18
N ILE A 329 -26.82 -4.80 9.40
CA ILE A 329 -27.48 -3.53 9.06
C ILE A 329 -28.66 -3.75 8.11
N ALA A 330 -28.45 -4.48 7.00
CA ALA A 330 -29.44 -4.57 5.94
C ALA A 330 -30.62 -5.50 6.27
N TRP A 331 -30.38 -6.62 6.97
CA TRP A 331 -31.43 -7.60 7.28
C TRP A 331 -31.89 -7.61 8.75
N HIS A 332 -30.97 -7.52 9.72
CA HIS A 332 -31.35 -7.63 11.13
C HIS A 332 -31.90 -6.31 11.69
N TYR A 333 -31.14 -5.21 11.56
CA TYR A 333 -31.60 -3.87 11.95
C TYR A 333 -32.72 -3.38 11.02
N GLY A 334 -32.55 -3.65 9.72
CA GLY A 334 -33.51 -3.35 8.67
C GLY A 334 -33.11 -2.12 7.87
N ILE A 335 -32.88 -2.34 6.57
CA ILE A 335 -32.44 -1.32 5.62
C ILE A 335 -33.32 -0.06 5.60
N ASP A 336 -34.63 -0.22 5.71
CA ASP A 336 -35.57 0.90 5.63
C ASP A 336 -35.47 1.81 6.88
N ARG A 337 -35.25 1.21 8.07
CA ARG A 337 -34.99 1.96 9.32
C ARG A 337 -33.66 2.72 9.23
N PHE A 338 -32.62 2.06 8.72
CA PHE A 338 -31.31 2.69 8.54
C PHE A 338 -31.37 3.89 7.59
N LEU A 339 -32.14 3.80 6.49
CA LEU A 339 -32.36 4.93 5.58
C LEU A 339 -33.16 6.07 6.23
N ASP A 340 -34.09 5.76 7.14
CA ASP A 340 -34.81 6.77 7.91
C ASP A 340 -33.89 7.46 8.94
N ASP A 341 -32.96 6.72 9.57
CA ASP A 341 -31.94 7.30 10.47
C ASP A 341 -31.00 8.25 9.71
N ILE A 342 -30.56 7.87 8.50
CA ILE A 342 -29.75 8.74 7.64
C ILE A 342 -30.54 10.00 7.26
N LYS A 343 -31.83 9.87 6.94
CA LYS A 343 -32.69 11.03 6.65
C LYS A 343 -32.82 11.95 7.87
N LEU A 344 -32.96 11.39 9.07
CA LEU A 344 -32.99 12.15 10.32
C LEU A 344 -31.68 12.91 10.56
N MET A 345 -30.53 12.27 10.30
CA MET A 345 -29.22 12.90 10.44
C MET A 345 -29.04 14.05 9.43
N LEU A 346 -29.31 13.81 8.14
CA LEU A 346 -29.12 14.80 7.07
C LEU A 346 -30.14 15.94 7.09
N GLY A 347 -31.32 15.73 7.69
CA GLY A 347 -32.39 16.72 7.73
C GLY A 347 -33.11 16.95 6.39
N HIS A 348 -32.73 16.19 5.35
CA HIS A 348 -33.38 16.19 4.04
C HIS A 348 -33.43 14.75 3.50
N ASP A 349 -34.24 14.52 2.46
CA ASP A 349 -34.25 13.22 1.78
C ASP A 349 -32.85 12.90 1.23
N ALA A 350 -32.34 11.74 1.64
CA ALA A 350 -31.08 11.17 1.18
C ALA A 350 -31.22 10.73 -0.31
N PRO A 351 -30.14 10.22 -0.95
CA PRO A 351 -30.20 9.82 -2.36
C PRO A 351 -31.17 8.64 -2.58
N PRO A 352 -31.49 8.28 -3.85
CA PRO A 352 -32.67 7.47 -4.18
C PRO A 352 -32.79 6.21 -3.32
N ARG A 353 -33.85 6.13 -2.49
CA ARG A 353 -34.05 5.03 -1.52
C ARG A 353 -33.99 3.65 -2.17
N TRP A 354 -34.56 3.50 -3.36
CA TRP A 354 -34.58 2.24 -4.10
C TRP A 354 -33.16 1.76 -4.48
N TYR A 355 -32.29 2.70 -4.85
CA TYR A 355 -30.92 2.41 -5.28
C TYR A 355 -30.10 1.88 -4.09
N TRP A 356 -30.06 2.62 -2.98
CA TRP A 356 -29.30 2.22 -1.80
C TRP A 356 -29.84 0.95 -1.15
N ARG A 357 -31.17 0.77 -1.19
CA ARG A 357 -31.79 -0.48 -0.74
C ARG A 357 -31.31 -1.68 -1.56
N PHE A 358 -31.26 -1.55 -2.88
CA PHE A 358 -30.76 -2.61 -3.75
C PHE A 358 -29.26 -2.86 -3.52
N VAL A 359 -28.46 -1.79 -3.44
CA VAL A 359 -27.01 -1.87 -3.28
C VAL A 359 -26.65 -2.58 -1.98
N TRP A 360 -27.14 -2.10 -0.83
CA TRP A 360 -26.75 -2.67 0.47
C TRP A 360 -27.38 -4.04 0.75
N LYS A 361 -28.57 -4.34 0.22
CA LYS A 361 -29.25 -5.62 0.48
C LYS A 361 -28.82 -6.75 -0.46
N PHE A 362 -28.41 -6.43 -1.69
CA PHE A 362 -28.12 -7.46 -2.70
C PHE A 362 -26.74 -7.29 -3.32
N PHE A 363 -26.42 -6.11 -3.84
CA PHE A 363 -25.19 -5.91 -4.61
C PHE A 363 -23.91 -6.05 -3.77
N THR A 364 -23.83 -5.34 -2.64
CA THR A 364 -22.67 -5.36 -1.75
C THR A 364 -22.40 -6.76 -1.17
N PRO A 365 -23.40 -7.48 -0.61
CA PRO A 365 -23.21 -8.86 -0.16
C PRO A 365 -22.71 -9.80 -1.26
N VAL A 366 -23.27 -9.70 -2.47
CA VAL A 366 -22.84 -10.54 -3.61
C VAL A 366 -21.39 -10.25 -3.98
N ILE A 367 -20.99 -8.98 -4.06
CA ILE A 367 -19.59 -8.61 -4.33
C ILE A 367 -18.66 -9.17 -3.26
N ILE A 368 -18.99 -9.01 -1.97
CA ILE A 368 -18.14 -9.53 -0.89
C ILE A 368 -18.00 -11.05 -0.99
N VAL A 369 -19.08 -11.78 -1.28
CA VAL A 369 -19.05 -13.24 -1.47
C VAL A 369 -18.22 -13.64 -2.69
N VAL A 370 -18.39 -12.94 -3.82
CA VAL A 370 -17.60 -13.18 -5.04
C VAL A 370 -16.12 -12.93 -4.79
N SER A 371 -15.77 -11.83 -4.13
CA SER A 371 -14.39 -11.51 -3.74
C SER A 371 -13.80 -12.57 -2.81
N TYR A 372 -14.56 -13.04 -1.83
CA TYR A 372 -14.14 -14.10 -0.90
C TYR A 372 -13.87 -15.42 -1.62
N LEU A 373 -14.77 -15.83 -2.52
CA LEU A 373 -14.61 -17.05 -3.32
C LEU A 373 -13.49 -16.95 -4.36
N GLY A 374 -13.27 -15.74 -4.91
CA GLY A 374 -12.17 -15.46 -5.83
C GLY A 374 -10.80 -15.62 -5.16
N PHE A 375 -10.68 -15.26 -3.88
CA PHE A 375 -9.44 -15.38 -3.09
C PHE A 375 -9.14 -16.82 -2.62
N SER A 376 -10.13 -17.71 -2.63
CA SER A 376 -9.97 -19.12 -2.22
C SER A 376 -9.38 -20.01 -3.33
N LYS A 377 -9.10 -19.45 -4.51
CA LYS A 377 -8.43 -20.11 -5.63
C LYS A 377 -7.05 -19.50 -5.82
#